data_AF-A0A445LQ06-F1
#
_entry.id   AF-A0A445LQ06-F1
#
_cell.length_a   1.000
_cell.length_b   1.000
_cell.length_c   1.000
_cell.angle_alpha   90.00
_cell.angle_beta   90.00
_cell.angle_gamma   90.00
#
_symmetry.space_group_name_H-M   'P 1'
#
loop_
_entity.id
_entity.type
_entity.pdbx_description
1 polymer ?
#
loop_
_entity_poly.entity_id
_entity_poly.type
_entity_poly.pdbx_seq_one_letter_code
_entity_poly.pdbx_strand_id
1 'polypeptide(L)'
;MYSSGGAEAESESESERNRMGDDKEEQGSSFKSWAKQTEESYQLQLALALRLSSHSASSSDHPSSSAQTLTHRFWVDGCLQYSDKIIDGFYLIHGMDVYTWTISTDLQNVGMIPSFESLMSIEPSDDLSILVVAVDKSRDPGLRELQNRVASLSNNWITTKDATDQLANLVCNRMGGGSLTEENLGTRWKECTQLLKSCLHSVILPIGSLPIGLCVHRALLFKVLADLINLPCRIAKGCKYCRKDVGASCIVQFGSDRWKCFH
;
A
#
# COMPACT_ATOMS: atom_id res chain seq x y z
N MET A 1 10.54 -64.45 -41.64
CA MET A 1 10.71 -64.85 -43.06
C MET A 1 9.40 -64.51 -43.74
N TYR A 2 9.35 -63.40 -44.48
CA TYR A 2 9.52 -63.35 -45.95
C TYR A 2 8.33 -64.01 -46.67
N SER A 3 7.41 -63.21 -47.24
CA SER A 3 7.39 -62.74 -48.66
C SER A 3 6.65 -63.75 -49.56
N SER A 4 5.89 -63.42 -50.62
CA SER A 4 5.45 -62.20 -51.36
C SER A 4 4.09 -62.56 -52.02
N GLY A 5 3.30 -61.76 -52.75
CA GLY A 5 3.35 -60.36 -53.22
C GLY A 5 2.60 -60.20 -54.57
N GLY A 6 1.96 -59.04 -54.84
CA GLY A 6 1.23 -58.69 -56.09
C GLY A 6 -0.16 -59.35 -56.23
N ALA A 7 -1.15 -58.87 -57.01
CA ALA A 7 -1.35 -57.66 -57.84
C ALA A 7 -2.82 -57.73 -58.39
N GLU A 8 -3.56 -56.71 -58.85
CA GLU A 8 -3.56 -55.23 -58.76
C GLU A 8 -4.92 -54.72 -59.33
N ALA A 9 -5.57 -53.68 -58.76
CA ALA A 9 -6.74 -53.01 -59.37
C ALA A 9 -7.09 -51.63 -58.76
N GLU A 10 -7.43 -50.69 -59.64
CA GLU A 10 -7.65 -49.25 -59.46
C GLU A 10 -8.87 -48.85 -58.61
N SER A 11 -8.75 -47.75 -57.85
CA SER A 11 -9.41 -46.44 -58.14
C SER A 11 -9.63 -45.61 -56.87
N GLU A 12 -9.02 -44.42 -56.77
CA GLU A 12 -9.51 -43.40 -55.81
C GLU A 12 -9.11 -41.95 -56.19
N SER A 13 -10.14 -41.20 -56.59
CA SER A 13 -10.34 -39.75 -56.46
C SER A 13 -9.18 -38.74 -56.66
N GLU A 14 -9.32 -37.93 -57.70
CA GLU A 14 -8.73 -36.58 -57.78
C GLU A 14 -9.12 -35.71 -56.56
N SER A 15 -8.17 -35.36 -55.68
CA SER A 15 -8.34 -34.22 -54.76
C SER A 15 -7.04 -33.56 -54.26
N GLU A 16 -5.86 -34.13 -54.50
CA GLU A 16 -4.57 -33.63 -54.00
C GLU A 16 -4.00 -32.41 -54.77
N ARG A 17 -4.80 -31.35 -54.95
CA ARG A 17 -4.28 -30.06 -55.44
C ARG A 17 -5.00 -28.85 -54.86
N ASN A 18 -5.20 -28.82 -53.54
CA ASN A 18 -5.53 -27.59 -52.79
C ASN A 18 -5.30 -27.69 -51.26
N ARG A 19 -4.14 -28.20 -50.81
CA ARG A 19 -3.73 -28.17 -49.38
C ARG A 19 -2.28 -27.73 -49.18
N MET A 20 -1.96 -26.49 -49.56
CA MET A 20 -0.65 -25.89 -49.29
C MET A 20 -0.72 -24.36 -49.08
N GLY A 21 -1.91 -23.83 -48.78
CA GLY A 21 -2.21 -22.38 -48.73
C GLY A 21 -2.38 -21.78 -47.34
N ASP A 22 -3.18 -22.40 -46.46
CA ASP A 22 -3.71 -21.73 -45.26
C ASP A 22 -2.77 -21.66 -44.05
N ASP A 23 -1.88 -22.64 -43.85
CA ASP A 23 -1.08 -22.75 -42.61
C ASP A 23 -0.10 -21.58 -42.37
N LYS A 24 0.16 -20.74 -43.38
CA LYS A 24 1.10 -19.60 -43.29
C LYS A 24 0.47 -18.32 -42.75
N GLU A 25 -0.82 -18.08 -42.96
CA GLU A 25 -1.45 -16.83 -42.54
C GLU A 25 -1.85 -16.84 -41.05
N GLU A 26 -2.35 -17.96 -40.53
CA GLU A 26 -2.68 -18.10 -39.11
C GLU A 26 -1.44 -18.00 -38.21
N GLN A 27 -0.33 -18.67 -38.57
CA GLN A 27 0.94 -18.53 -37.83
C GLN A 27 1.46 -17.09 -37.89
N GLY A 28 1.40 -16.43 -39.05
CA GLY A 28 1.82 -15.04 -39.21
C GLY A 28 0.97 -14.05 -38.39
N SER A 29 -0.34 -14.31 -38.26
CA SER A 29 -1.26 -13.54 -37.42
C SER A 29 -0.97 -13.73 -35.93
N SER A 30 -0.85 -14.98 -35.49
CA SER A 30 -0.54 -15.34 -34.11
C SER A 30 0.80 -14.76 -33.63
N PHE A 31 1.85 -14.85 -34.46
CA PHE A 31 3.17 -14.32 -34.14
C PHE A 31 3.19 -12.78 -34.05
N LYS A 32 2.42 -12.08 -34.90
CA LYS A 32 2.25 -10.61 -34.82
C LYS A 32 1.50 -10.20 -33.55
N SER A 33 0.47 -10.95 -33.17
CA SER A 33 -0.26 -10.73 -31.92
C SER A 33 0.65 -10.88 -30.70
N TRP A 34 1.42 -11.97 -30.64
CA TRP A 34 2.35 -12.23 -29.55
C TRP A 34 3.52 -11.22 -29.48
N ALA A 35 4.06 -10.81 -30.63
CA ALA A 35 5.07 -9.75 -30.69
C ALA A 35 4.54 -8.42 -30.14
N LYS A 36 3.31 -8.03 -30.51
CA LYS A 36 2.65 -6.82 -29.98
C LYS A 36 2.40 -6.91 -28.47
N GLN A 37 1.91 -8.04 -27.99
CA GLN A 37 1.68 -8.27 -26.54
C GLN A 37 2.99 -8.26 -25.74
N THR A 38 4.08 -8.77 -26.32
CA THR A 38 5.41 -8.75 -25.70
C THR A 38 5.98 -7.33 -25.65
N GLU A 39 5.82 -6.54 -26.72
CA GLU A 39 6.20 -5.12 -26.75
C GLU A 39 5.40 -4.30 -25.72
N GLU A 40 4.07 -4.45 -25.67
CA GLU A 40 3.22 -3.79 -24.67
C GLU A 40 3.63 -4.16 -23.24
N SER A 41 3.95 -5.43 -22.99
CA SER A 41 4.44 -5.91 -21.69
C SER A 41 5.81 -5.30 -21.34
N TYR A 42 6.71 -5.21 -22.31
CA TYR A 42 8.03 -4.57 -22.15
C TYR A 42 7.90 -3.07 -21.86
N GLN A 43 7.07 -2.34 -22.61
CA GLN A 43 6.82 -0.92 -22.39
C GLN A 43 6.19 -0.65 -21.01
N LEU A 44 5.29 -1.50 -20.54
CA LEU A 44 4.74 -1.42 -19.17
C LEU A 44 5.80 -1.70 -18.11
N GLN A 45 6.67 -2.70 -18.30
CA GLN A 45 7.78 -2.99 -17.38
C GLN A 45 8.81 -1.85 -17.35
N LEU A 46 9.12 -1.26 -18.51
CA LEU A 46 10.03 -0.12 -18.64
C LEU A 46 9.43 1.13 -17.97
N ALA A 47 8.16 1.44 -18.21
CA ALA A 47 7.47 2.56 -17.56
C ALA A 47 7.39 2.39 -16.04
N LEU A 48 7.18 1.17 -15.55
CA LEU A 48 7.24 0.83 -14.12
C LEU A 48 8.66 1.04 -13.56
N ALA A 49 9.68 0.50 -14.23
CA ALA A 49 11.07 0.62 -13.81
C ALA A 49 11.55 2.08 -13.77
N LEU A 50 11.18 2.89 -14.78
CA LEU A 50 11.47 4.33 -14.83
C LEU A 50 10.77 5.09 -13.70
N ARG A 51 9.49 4.76 -13.39
CA ARG A 51 8.77 5.36 -12.27
C ARG A 51 9.39 5.01 -10.92
N LEU A 52 9.79 3.76 -10.71
CA LEU A 52 10.48 3.32 -9.50
C LEU A 52 11.86 3.98 -9.36
N SER A 53 12.60 4.12 -10.47
CA SER A 53 13.93 4.73 -10.50
C SER A 53 13.87 6.23 -10.20
N SER A 54 12.89 6.96 -10.76
CA SER A 54 12.72 8.40 -10.47
C SER A 54 12.35 8.66 -8.99
N HIS A 55 11.62 7.75 -8.35
CA HIS A 55 11.30 7.81 -6.91
C HIS A 55 12.48 7.42 -5.99
N SER A 56 13.56 6.86 -6.55
CA SER A 56 14.82 6.62 -5.81
C SER A 56 15.87 7.72 -6.04
N ALA A 57 15.81 8.40 -7.19
CA ALA A 57 16.72 9.51 -7.54
C ALA A 57 16.28 10.86 -6.95
N SER A 58 15.03 10.98 -6.48
CA SER A 58 14.50 12.19 -5.81
C SER A 58 14.99 12.37 -4.37
N SER A 59 16.28 12.13 -4.12
CA SER A 59 16.99 12.56 -2.90
C SER A 59 17.50 14.01 -3.01
N SER A 60 17.23 14.69 -4.13
CA SER A 60 17.54 16.09 -4.37
C SER A 60 16.54 17.04 -3.70
N ASP A 61 16.97 17.66 -2.61
CA ASP A 61 16.55 18.94 -1.99
C ASP A 61 15.39 19.73 -2.67
N HIS A 62 14.17 19.21 -2.63
CA HIS A 62 12.96 19.98 -2.90
C HIS A 62 12.34 20.48 -1.58
N PRO A 63 12.07 21.80 -1.45
CA PRO A 63 11.55 22.36 -0.20
C PRO A 63 10.11 21.89 0.05
N SER A 64 9.91 21.25 1.20
CA SER A 64 8.61 20.78 1.72
C SER A 64 7.71 20.05 0.71
N SER A 65 7.92 18.74 0.57
CA SER A 65 6.85 17.86 0.08
C SER A 65 5.59 18.08 0.93
N SER A 66 4.47 18.45 0.31
CA SER A 66 3.23 18.72 1.04
C SER A 66 2.71 17.46 1.71
N ALA A 67 1.90 17.61 2.76
CA ALA A 67 1.34 16.46 3.47
C ALA A 67 0.45 15.61 2.55
N GLN A 68 -0.27 16.25 1.61
CA GLN A 68 -1.03 15.60 0.55
C GLN A 68 -0.13 14.86 -0.45
N THR A 69 1.05 15.41 -0.80
CA THR A 69 2.03 14.74 -1.67
C THR A 69 2.59 13.47 -1.03
N LEU A 70 2.94 13.52 0.26
CA LEU A 70 3.38 12.32 1.01
C LEU A 70 2.25 11.29 1.14
N THR A 71 1.02 11.75 1.38
CA THR A 71 -0.20 10.93 1.49
C THR A 71 -0.51 10.23 0.17
N HIS A 72 -0.48 10.95 -0.96
CA HIS A 72 -0.62 10.42 -2.31
C HIS A 72 0.43 9.35 -2.62
N ARG A 73 1.71 9.66 -2.37
CA ARG A 73 2.80 8.70 -2.61
C ARG A 73 2.65 7.44 -1.77
N PHE A 74 2.29 7.54 -0.48
CA PHE A 74 2.02 6.35 0.33
C PHE A 74 0.80 5.56 -0.14
N TRP A 75 -0.24 6.24 -0.63
CA TRP A 75 -1.45 5.61 -1.14
C TRP A 75 -1.17 4.83 -2.43
N VAL A 76 -0.39 5.40 -3.36
CA VAL A 76 0.00 4.79 -4.64
C VAL A 76 1.13 3.77 -4.48
N ASP A 77 2.32 4.18 -4.04
CA ASP A 77 3.52 3.33 -3.98
C ASP A 77 3.48 2.35 -2.80
N GLY A 78 2.65 2.61 -1.80
CA GLY A 78 2.56 1.77 -0.61
C GLY A 78 3.75 1.87 0.33
N CYS A 79 4.63 2.87 0.21
CA CYS A 79 5.76 3.01 1.11
C CYS A 79 6.07 4.46 1.49
N LEU A 80 6.72 4.61 2.66
CA LEU A 80 7.42 5.81 3.09
C LEU A 80 8.87 5.42 3.31
N GLN A 81 9.82 6.20 2.81
CA GLN A 81 11.26 5.97 2.88
C GLN A 81 11.83 6.29 4.27
N TYR A 82 13.10 5.98 4.52
CA TYR A 82 13.79 6.33 5.77
C TYR A 82 13.95 7.85 5.98
N SER A 83 14.16 8.56 4.87
CA SER A 83 14.25 10.03 4.77
C SER A 83 12.91 10.74 4.99
N ASP A 84 11.79 10.06 4.76
CA ASP A 84 10.47 10.66 4.89
C ASP A 84 10.15 10.97 6.35
N LYS A 85 9.61 12.16 6.59
CA LYS A 85 9.09 12.60 7.90
C LYS A 85 7.59 12.79 7.81
N ILE A 86 6.84 12.24 8.76
CA ILE A 86 5.39 12.44 8.79
C ILE A 86 5.08 13.82 9.38
N ILE A 87 4.59 14.70 8.52
CA ILE A 87 4.15 16.07 8.84
C ILE A 87 2.64 16.11 9.10
N ASP A 88 2.19 17.22 9.71
CA ASP A 88 0.77 17.41 10.00
C ASP A 88 -0.04 17.61 8.72
N GLY A 89 -1.26 17.09 8.70
CA GLY A 89 -2.09 16.98 7.51
C GLY A 89 -1.80 15.73 6.66
N PHE A 90 -0.98 14.78 7.12
CA PHE A 90 -0.87 13.45 6.49
C PHE A 90 -2.11 12.63 6.83
N TYR A 91 -2.64 11.83 5.90
CA TYR A 91 -3.82 10.99 6.13
C TYR A 91 -3.77 9.61 5.47
N LEU A 92 -4.61 8.71 5.95
CA LEU A 92 -4.91 7.41 5.34
C LEU A 92 -6.39 7.36 4.99
N ILE A 93 -6.73 6.89 3.79
CA ILE A 93 -8.11 6.65 3.36
C ILE A 93 -8.42 5.14 3.48
N HIS A 94 -9.53 4.82 4.12
CA HIS A 94 -10.13 3.49 4.18
C HIS A 94 -11.47 3.46 3.43
N GLY A 95 -11.87 2.28 2.96
CA GLY A 95 -13.09 2.10 2.17
C GLY A 95 -12.97 2.56 0.71
N MET A 96 -11.84 3.15 0.31
CA MET A 96 -11.57 3.62 -1.04
C MET A 96 -10.09 3.45 -1.41
N ASP A 97 -9.84 2.59 -2.39
CA ASP A 97 -8.52 2.35 -2.97
C ASP A 97 -8.29 3.20 -4.24
N VAL A 98 -7.07 3.14 -4.78
CA VAL A 98 -6.64 3.92 -5.95
C VAL A 98 -7.46 3.61 -7.21
N TYR A 99 -7.81 2.34 -7.45
CA TYR A 99 -8.59 1.94 -8.62
C TYR A 99 -10.04 2.42 -8.48
N THR A 100 -10.67 2.17 -7.33
CA THR A 100 -12.04 2.64 -7.04
C THR A 100 -12.17 4.16 -7.17
N TRP A 101 -11.18 4.94 -6.71
CA TRP A 101 -11.16 6.38 -6.92
C TRP A 101 -10.96 6.75 -8.40
N THR A 102 -10.01 6.12 -9.09
CA THR A 102 -9.67 6.46 -10.49
C THR A 102 -10.85 6.28 -11.44
N ILE A 103 -11.71 5.28 -11.21
CA ILE A 103 -12.92 5.07 -12.03
C ILE A 103 -14.12 5.94 -11.62
N SER A 104 -14.05 6.59 -10.46
CA SER A 104 -15.16 7.38 -9.87
C SER A 104 -14.92 8.89 -9.88
N THR A 105 -13.76 9.35 -10.36
CA THR A 105 -13.33 10.75 -10.32
C THR A 105 -13.34 11.39 -11.71
N ASP A 106 -13.54 12.71 -11.77
CA ASP A 106 -13.53 13.48 -13.02
C ASP A 106 -12.19 13.37 -13.75
N LEU A 107 -12.18 13.50 -15.08
CA LEU A 107 -10.96 13.44 -15.90
C LEU A 107 -9.85 14.40 -15.42
N GLN A 108 -10.20 15.54 -14.81
CA GLN A 108 -9.25 16.53 -14.28
C GLN A 108 -8.54 16.06 -13.00
N ASN A 109 -9.10 15.08 -12.29
CA ASN A 109 -8.64 14.56 -11.00
C ASN A 109 -8.07 13.13 -11.10
N VAL A 110 -8.02 12.55 -12.30
CA VAL A 110 -7.46 11.21 -12.55
C VAL A 110 -6.00 11.14 -12.08
N GLY A 111 -5.69 10.15 -11.25
CA GLY A 111 -4.37 9.95 -10.68
C GLY A 111 -4.03 10.84 -9.46
N MET A 112 -4.91 11.76 -9.06
CA MET A 112 -4.77 12.54 -7.82
C MET A 112 -5.37 11.78 -6.62
N ILE A 113 -5.03 12.19 -5.39
CA ILE A 113 -5.71 11.74 -4.16
C ILE A 113 -6.81 12.74 -3.78
N PRO A 114 -7.97 12.30 -3.26
CA PRO A 114 -8.99 13.22 -2.74
C PRO A 114 -8.39 14.19 -1.74
N SER A 115 -8.69 15.48 -1.86
CA SER A 115 -8.14 16.50 -0.96
C SER A 115 -8.67 16.33 0.46
N PHE A 116 -7.88 16.73 1.45
CA PHE A 116 -8.29 16.66 2.86
C PHE A 116 -9.53 17.53 3.14
N GLU A 117 -9.66 18.69 2.50
CA GLU A 117 -10.82 19.58 2.60
C GLU A 117 -12.10 18.94 2.01
N SER A 118 -11.98 18.30 0.85
CA SER A 118 -13.08 17.53 0.23
C SER A 118 -13.53 16.38 1.13
N LEU A 119 -12.59 15.66 1.75
CA LEU A 119 -12.89 14.58 2.69
C LEU A 119 -13.52 15.09 4.00
N MET A 120 -13.08 16.25 4.49
CA MET A 120 -13.61 16.89 5.71
C MET A 120 -15.04 17.42 5.51
N SER A 121 -15.47 17.64 4.27
CA SER A 121 -16.81 18.09 3.90
C SER A 121 -17.84 16.94 3.79
N ILE A 122 -17.44 15.68 4.02
CA ILE A 122 -18.32 14.51 3.94
C ILE A 122 -19.10 14.35 5.26
N GLU A 123 -20.42 14.43 5.18
CA GLU A 123 -21.31 14.11 6.31
C GLU A 123 -21.21 12.62 6.68
N PRO A 124 -21.06 12.27 7.98
CA PRO A 124 -20.98 10.88 8.40
C PRO A 124 -22.35 10.20 8.33
N SER A 125 -22.43 9.10 7.58
CA SER A 125 -23.56 8.15 7.60
C SER A 125 -23.10 6.75 8.03
N ASP A 126 -24.00 5.93 8.57
CA ASP A 126 -23.75 4.53 8.91
C ASP A 126 -23.46 3.68 7.65
N ASP A 127 -24.08 4.01 6.51
CA ASP A 127 -23.88 3.32 5.23
C ASP A 127 -22.55 3.69 4.54
N LEU A 128 -21.90 4.78 4.96
CA LEU A 128 -20.66 5.27 4.36
C LEU A 128 -19.45 4.49 4.88
N SER A 129 -18.93 3.57 4.05
CA SER A 129 -17.71 2.79 4.31
C SER A 129 -16.41 3.61 4.35
N ILE A 130 -16.44 4.86 3.85
CA ILE A 130 -15.28 5.74 3.86
C ILE A 130 -14.94 6.22 5.27
N LEU A 131 -13.65 6.15 5.59
CA LEU A 131 -13.07 6.64 6.83
C LEU A 131 -11.67 7.17 6.56
N VAL A 132 -11.27 8.24 7.22
CA VAL A 132 -9.96 8.86 7.06
C VAL A 132 -9.26 8.90 8.41
N VAL A 133 -8.02 8.43 8.49
CA VAL A 133 -7.19 8.58 9.70
C VAL A 133 -6.16 9.67 9.45
N ALA A 134 -6.21 10.74 10.23
CA ALA A 134 -5.37 11.94 10.06
C ALA A 134 -4.28 12.05 11.13
N VAL A 135 -3.13 12.60 10.73
CA VAL A 135 -2.04 13.00 11.62
C VAL A 135 -2.05 14.52 11.74
N ASP A 136 -2.38 15.04 12.92
CA ASP A 136 -2.36 16.47 13.22
C ASP A 136 -1.94 16.67 14.68
N LYS A 137 -0.65 16.96 14.90
CA LYS A 137 -0.07 17.15 16.25
C LYS A 137 -0.66 18.35 16.99
N SER A 138 -1.27 19.30 16.27
CA SER A 138 -1.86 20.50 16.85
C SER A 138 -3.28 20.28 17.39
N ARG A 139 -4.06 19.42 16.71
CA ARG A 139 -5.47 19.14 17.04
C ARG A 139 -5.73 17.75 17.63
N ASP A 140 -4.73 16.87 17.68
CA ASP A 140 -4.81 15.54 18.29
C ASP A 140 -4.18 15.51 19.71
N PRO A 141 -4.98 15.65 20.78
CA PRO A 141 -4.46 15.59 22.15
C PRO A 141 -3.94 14.20 22.52
N GLY A 142 -4.47 13.13 21.93
CA GLY A 142 -4.03 11.76 22.18
C GLY A 142 -2.66 11.50 21.59
N LEU A 143 -2.40 12.02 20.38
CA LEU A 143 -1.08 11.98 19.77
C LEU A 143 -0.10 12.77 20.63
N ARG A 144 -0.41 14.02 20.99
CA ARG A 144 0.44 14.87 21.84
C ARG A 144 0.79 14.22 23.18
N GLU A 145 -0.13 13.48 23.80
CA GLU A 145 0.16 12.70 25.02
C GLU A 145 1.23 11.62 24.76
N LEU A 146 1.11 10.88 23.67
CA LEU A 146 2.07 9.84 23.28
C LEU A 146 3.45 10.45 22.95
N GLN A 147 3.48 11.61 22.29
CA GLN A 147 4.72 12.36 22.03
C GLN A 147 5.42 12.78 23.32
N ASN A 148 4.66 13.30 24.29
CA ASN A 148 5.19 13.68 25.60
C ASN A 148 5.72 12.47 26.39
N ARG A 149 5.04 11.31 26.32
CA ARG A 149 5.51 10.05 26.90
C ARG A 149 6.81 9.55 26.24
N VAL A 150 6.94 9.70 24.92
CA VAL A 150 8.18 9.35 24.20
C VAL A 150 9.32 10.28 24.62
N ALA A 151 9.09 11.59 24.67
CA ALA A 151 10.10 12.57 25.07
C ALA A 151 10.60 12.37 26.51
N SER A 152 9.74 11.95 27.44
CA SER A 152 10.16 11.70 28.83
C SER A 152 10.90 10.38 29.01
N LEU A 153 10.60 9.36 28.18
CA LEU A 153 11.25 8.05 28.26
C LEU A 153 12.54 7.94 27.45
N SER A 154 12.67 8.71 26.36
CA SER A 154 13.73 8.53 25.34
C SER A 154 15.16 8.65 25.88
N ASN A 155 15.36 9.42 26.95
CA ASN A 155 16.68 9.57 27.59
C ASN A 155 17.22 8.26 28.17
N ASN A 156 16.36 7.27 28.44
CA ASN A 156 16.75 5.96 28.95
C ASN A 156 17.04 4.93 27.84
N TRP A 157 16.77 5.25 26.56
CA TRP A 157 16.87 4.29 25.46
C TRP A 157 18.30 4.20 24.92
N ILE A 158 19.14 3.42 25.61
CA ILE A 158 20.58 3.30 25.36
C ILE A 158 20.90 2.78 23.94
N THR A 159 20.00 1.98 23.34
CA THR A 159 20.23 1.37 22.02
C THR A 159 19.03 1.55 21.10
N THR A 160 19.29 1.54 19.79
CA THR A 160 18.27 1.46 18.73
C THR A 160 17.26 0.34 18.97
N LYS A 161 17.70 -0.78 19.58
CA LYS A 161 16.85 -1.94 19.89
C LYS A 161 15.90 -1.65 21.03
N ASP A 162 16.40 -1.08 22.11
CA ASP A 162 15.56 -0.67 23.24
C ASP A 162 14.56 0.41 22.78
N ALA A 163 15.01 1.46 22.07
CA ALA A 163 14.12 2.46 21.49
C ALA A 163 13.01 1.84 20.61
N THR A 164 13.37 0.86 19.77
CA THR A 164 12.39 0.13 18.93
C THR A 164 11.40 -0.68 19.77
N ASP A 165 11.89 -1.40 20.77
CA ASP A 165 11.07 -2.30 21.60
C ASP A 165 10.11 -1.49 22.51
N GLN A 166 10.57 -0.35 23.04
CA GLN A 166 9.79 0.56 23.87
C GLN A 166 8.71 1.31 23.05
N LEU A 167 9.06 1.81 21.86
CA LEU A 167 8.08 2.39 20.94
C LEU A 167 7.05 1.35 20.48
N ALA A 168 7.49 0.14 20.14
CA ALA A 168 6.60 -0.94 19.73
C ALA A 168 5.58 -1.29 20.83
N ASN A 169 6.04 -1.40 22.08
CA ASN A 169 5.16 -1.64 23.23
C ASN A 169 4.17 -0.49 23.45
N LEU A 170 4.61 0.77 23.36
CA LEU A 170 3.77 1.96 23.54
C LEU A 170 2.67 2.03 22.46
N VAL A 171 3.01 1.80 21.18
CA VAL A 171 2.06 1.77 20.07
C VAL A 171 1.09 0.60 20.20
N CYS A 172 1.61 -0.60 20.50
CA CYS A 172 0.80 -1.81 20.69
C CYS A 172 -0.24 -1.60 21.79
N ASN A 173 0.18 -1.08 22.96
CA ASN A 173 -0.71 -0.78 24.08
C ASN A 173 -1.74 0.32 23.76
N ARG A 174 -1.40 1.30 22.91
CA ARG A 174 -2.37 2.33 22.50
C ARG A 174 -3.47 1.78 21.58
N MET A 175 -3.11 0.88 20.65
CA MET A 175 -3.96 0.46 19.53
C MET A 175 -4.57 -0.94 19.69
N GLY A 176 -4.92 -1.34 20.92
CA GLY A 176 -5.68 -2.56 21.21
C GLY A 176 -4.87 -3.75 21.74
N GLY A 177 -3.57 -3.57 22.01
CA GLY A 177 -2.69 -4.59 22.57
C GLY A 177 -2.25 -5.67 21.57
N GLY A 178 -1.56 -6.69 22.08
CA GLY A 178 -1.06 -7.83 21.30
C GLY A 178 -1.92 -9.10 21.37
N SER A 179 -3.06 -9.05 22.07
CA SER A 179 -3.89 -10.23 22.38
C SER A 179 -5.04 -10.47 21.39
N LEU A 180 -5.19 -9.62 20.36
CA LEU A 180 -6.29 -9.71 19.40
C LEU A 180 -5.86 -10.54 18.19
N THR A 181 -6.65 -11.57 17.86
CA THR A 181 -6.56 -12.26 16.57
C THR A 181 -7.01 -11.33 15.43
N GLU A 182 -6.52 -11.53 14.22
CA GLU A 182 -6.85 -10.71 13.04
C GLU A 182 -8.36 -10.52 12.81
N GLU A 183 -9.13 -11.61 12.92
CA GLU A 183 -10.59 -11.60 12.69
C GLU A 183 -11.33 -10.82 13.80
N ASN A 184 -10.85 -10.87 15.04
CA ASN A 184 -11.34 -10.03 16.14
C ASN A 184 -10.89 -8.57 15.98
N LEU A 185 -9.67 -8.33 15.49
CA LEU A 185 -9.12 -6.99 15.28
C LEU A 185 -9.92 -6.23 14.22
N GLY A 186 -10.27 -6.87 13.09
CA GLY A 186 -11.07 -6.27 12.03
C GLY A 186 -12.50 -5.90 12.48
N THR A 187 -13.14 -6.75 13.28
CA THR A 187 -14.48 -6.49 13.82
C THR A 187 -14.47 -5.35 14.83
N ARG A 188 -13.58 -5.42 15.84
CA ARG A 188 -13.46 -4.38 16.85
C ARG A 188 -12.95 -3.04 16.30
N TRP A 189 -12.13 -3.07 15.25
CA TRP A 189 -11.77 -1.86 14.50
C TRP A 189 -13.03 -1.15 13.99
N LYS A 190 -13.90 -1.86 13.25
CA LYS A 190 -15.15 -1.30 12.71
C LYS A 190 -16.02 -0.70 13.81
N GLU A 191 -16.28 -1.47 14.89
CA GLU A 191 -17.06 -1.03 16.06
C GLU A 191 -16.49 0.28 16.65
N CYS A 192 -15.19 0.31 16.96
CA CYS A 192 -14.56 1.49 17.54
C CYS A 192 -14.54 2.68 16.57
N THR A 193 -14.32 2.48 15.28
CA THR A 193 -14.37 3.56 14.30
C THR A 193 -15.77 4.12 14.10
N GLN A 194 -16.81 3.28 14.18
CA GLN A 194 -18.19 3.75 14.08
C GLN A 194 -18.55 4.63 15.27
N LEU A 195 -18.23 4.18 16.49
CA LEU A 195 -18.43 4.98 17.70
C LEU A 195 -17.67 6.32 17.64
N LEU A 196 -16.41 6.32 17.16
CA LEU A 196 -15.65 7.56 16.99
C LEU A 196 -16.24 8.48 15.92
N LYS A 197 -16.70 7.92 14.78
CA LYS A 197 -17.37 8.66 13.70
C LYS A 197 -18.64 9.36 14.20
N SER A 198 -19.47 8.67 14.98
CA SER A 198 -20.66 9.24 15.63
C SER A 198 -20.29 10.30 16.68
N CYS A 199 -19.32 10.02 17.57
CA CYS A 199 -18.91 10.96 18.62
C CYS A 199 -18.28 12.26 18.08
N LEU A 200 -17.53 12.18 16.97
CA LEU A 200 -16.86 13.33 16.35
C LEU A 200 -17.71 14.02 15.26
N HIS A 201 -18.83 13.42 14.85
CA HIS A 201 -19.61 13.84 13.67
C HIS A 201 -18.72 14.06 12.43
N SER A 202 -17.78 13.14 12.19
CA SER A 202 -16.84 13.25 11.06
C SER A 202 -16.34 11.89 10.59
N VAL A 203 -16.11 11.77 9.28
CA VAL A 203 -15.34 10.66 8.69
C VAL A 203 -13.83 10.74 9.00
N ILE A 204 -13.34 11.88 9.51
CA ILE A 204 -11.94 12.10 9.86
C ILE A 204 -11.69 11.74 11.34
N LEU A 205 -10.85 10.74 11.59
CA LEU A 205 -10.41 10.33 12.93
C LEU A 205 -8.95 10.72 13.19
N PRO A 206 -8.63 11.40 14.30
CA PRO A 206 -7.24 11.63 14.70
C PRO A 206 -6.55 10.30 15.06
N ILE A 207 -5.35 10.05 14.55
CA ILE A 207 -4.58 8.80 14.76
C ILE A 207 -4.36 8.48 16.24
N GLY A 208 -4.11 9.50 17.05
CA GLY A 208 -3.89 9.39 18.48
C GLY A 208 -5.14 9.05 19.26
N SER A 209 -6.34 9.32 18.72
CA SER A 209 -7.63 8.99 19.33
C SER A 209 -8.08 7.54 19.10
N LEU A 210 -7.40 6.77 18.24
CA LEU A 210 -7.77 5.39 17.92
C LEU A 210 -7.45 4.43 19.11
N PRO A 211 -8.45 3.78 19.73
CA PRO A 211 -8.22 2.81 20.82
C PRO A 211 -7.82 1.42 20.29
N ILE A 212 -8.12 1.15 19.03
CA ILE A 212 -7.79 -0.07 18.30
C ILE A 212 -7.27 0.39 16.94
N GLY A 213 -6.22 -0.25 16.44
CA GLY A 213 -5.63 0.10 15.15
C GLY A 213 -5.15 -1.15 14.40
N LEU A 214 -5.54 -1.23 13.13
CA LEU A 214 -4.98 -2.17 12.15
C LEU A 214 -3.48 -1.89 11.92
N CYS A 215 -2.79 -2.85 11.29
CA CYS A 215 -1.34 -2.87 11.06
C CYS A 215 -0.80 -1.57 10.41
N VAL A 216 -1.53 -1.00 9.44
CA VAL A 216 -1.17 0.30 8.84
C VAL A 216 -1.15 1.46 9.85
N HIS A 217 -2.09 1.51 10.80
CA HIS A 217 -2.16 2.56 11.82
C HIS A 217 -1.03 2.41 12.85
N ARG A 218 -0.72 1.16 13.22
CA ARG A 218 0.38 0.83 14.12
C ARG A 218 1.70 1.24 13.50
N ALA A 219 1.96 0.83 12.25
CA ALA A 219 3.15 1.24 11.51
C ALA A 219 3.23 2.78 11.34
N LEU A 220 2.11 3.44 11.07
CA LEU A 220 2.05 4.91 10.93
C LEU A 220 2.36 5.62 12.25
N LEU A 221 1.67 5.26 13.34
CA LEU A 221 1.92 5.84 14.66
C LEU A 221 3.35 5.56 15.14
N PHE A 222 3.87 4.35 14.91
CA PHE A 222 5.27 4.04 15.19
C PHE A 222 6.22 4.98 14.45
N LYS A 223 6.02 5.21 13.14
CA LYS A 223 6.84 6.15 12.35
C LYS A 223 6.72 7.59 12.86
N VAL A 224 5.51 8.07 13.19
CA VAL A 224 5.31 9.42 13.77
C VAL A 224 6.10 9.60 15.08
N LEU A 225 6.13 8.59 15.94
CA LEU A 225 6.84 8.64 17.21
C LEU A 225 8.36 8.41 17.07
N ALA A 226 8.76 7.51 16.18
CA ALA A 226 10.15 7.27 15.80
C ALA A 226 10.81 8.52 15.20
N ASP A 227 10.04 9.31 14.45
CA ASP A 227 10.54 10.54 13.84
C ASP A 227 10.92 11.62 14.86
N LEU A 228 10.36 11.61 16.08
CA LEU A 228 10.68 12.53 17.17
C LEU A 228 12.05 12.27 17.79
N ILE A 229 12.43 10.98 17.88
CA ILE A 229 13.73 10.54 18.42
C ILE A 229 14.78 10.29 17.32
N ASN A 230 14.46 10.66 16.07
CA ASN A 230 15.28 10.41 14.88
C ASN A 230 15.69 8.92 14.69
N LEU A 231 14.81 8.00 15.08
CA LEU A 231 15.02 6.56 14.83
C LEU A 231 14.82 6.27 13.32
N PRO A 232 15.82 5.73 12.61
CA PRO A 232 15.73 5.49 11.17
C PRO A 232 14.77 4.32 10.89
N CYS A 233 13.56 4.65 10.47
CA CYS A 233 12.57 3.66 10.05
C CYS A 233 11.76 4.11 8.82
N ARG A 234 11.28 3.12 8.08
CA ARG A 234 10.47 3.26 6.86
C ARG A 234 9.16 2.49 7.00
N ILE A 235 8.13 2.81 6.23
CA ILE A 235 6.89 2.01 6.15
C ILE A 235 6.82 1.32 4.79
N ALA A 236 6.35 0.07 4.77
CA ALA A 236 5.94 -0.61 3.54
C ALA A 236 4.59 -1.31 3.75
N LYS A 237 3.69 -1.21 2.76
CA LYS A 237 2.51 -2.08 2.64
C LYS A 237 2.98 -3.53 2.50
N GLY A 238 2.13 -4.43 2.99
CA GLY A 238 2.48 -5.82 3.28
C GLY A 238 2.75 -6.03 4.77
N CYS A 239 2.09 -7.03 5.32
CA CYS A 239 2.41 -7.64 6.60
C CYS A 239 2.23 -9.15 6.46
N LYS A 240 3.07 -9.94 7.13
CA LYS A 240 2.96 -11.42 7.10
C LYS A 240 1.66 -11.92 7.76
N TYR A 241 1.11 -11.14 8.69
CA TYR A 241 0.01 -11.54 9.56
C TYR A 241 -1.35 -11.01 9.10
N CYS A 242 -1.39 -9.82 8.49
CA CYS A 242 -2.62 -9.13 8.13
C CYS A 242 -3.06 -9.41 6.69
N ARG A 243 -4.37 -9.61 6.46
CA ARG A 243 -4.93 -9.85 5.11
C ARG A 243 -4.84 -8.57 4.22
N LYS A 244 -4.97 -8.77 2.91
CA LYS A 244 -4.18 -8.09 1.85
C LYS A 244 -4.21 -6.56 1.77
N ASP A 245 -5.26 -5.89 2.24
CA ASP A 245 -5.48 -4.48 1.87
C ASP A 245 -5.11 -3.46 2.97
N VAL A 246 -4.85 -3.93 4.19
CA VAL A 246 -4.55 -3.06 5.37
C VAL A 246 -3.29 -3.49 6.14
N GLY A 247 -2.58 -4.50 5.62
CA GLY A 247 -1.26 -4.87 6.11
C GLY A 247 -0.22 -3.82 5.72
N ALA A 248 0.47 -3.26 6.72
CA ALA A 248 1.73 -2.57 6.53
C ALA A 248 2.67 -2.93 7.69
N SER A 249 3.95 -2.68 7.49
CA SER A 249 5.00 -2.95 8.47
C SER A 249 5.95 -1.75 8.55
N CYS A 250 6.38 -1.38 9.75
CA CYS A 250 7.48 -0.44 9.91
C CYS A 250 8.81 -1.21 10.00
N ILE A 251 9.83 -0.79 9.25
CA ILE A 251 11.12 -1.46 9.17
C ILE A 251 12.18 -0.49 9.70
N VAL A 252 12.82 -0.86 10.80
CA VAL A 252 13.85 -0.07 11.50
C VAL A 252 15.25 -0.53 11.12
N GLN A 253 16.18 0.40 10.92
CA GLN A 253 17.59 0.13 10.59
C GLN A 253 18.49 0.02 11.84
N PHE A 254 19.43 -0.93 11.82
CA PHE A 254 20.37 -1.22 12.92
C PHE A 254 21.81 -1.33 12.40
N GLY A 255 22.50 -0.19 12.31
CA GLY A 255 23.83 -0.13 11.69
C GLY A 255 23.75 -0.36 10.17
N SER A 256 24.81 -0.88 9.56
CA SER A 256 24.88 -1.02 8.11
C SER A 256 23.83 -1.98 7.54
N ASP A 257 23.65 -3.17 8.13
CA ASP A 257 22.96 -4.29 7.45
C ASP A 257 21.90 -5.07 8.27
N ARG A 258 21.54 -4.62 9.48
CA ARG A 258 20.51 -5.30 10.30
C ARG A 258 19.19 -4.52 10.31
N TRP A 259 18.07 -5.23 10.30
CA TRP A 259 16.73 -4.66 10.21
C TRP A 259 15.76 -5.38 11.15
N LYS A 260 14.76 -4.66 11.68
CA LYS A 260 13.64 -5.26 12.44
C LYS A 260 12.31 -4.75 11.91
N CYS A 261 11.35 -5.65 11.71
CA CYS A 261 9.99 -5.32 11.36
C CYS A 261 9.12 -5.17 12.62
N PHE A 262 8.25 -4.16 12.60
CA PHE A 262 7.14 -3.94 13.53
C PHE A 262 5.82 -4.00 12.75
N HIS A 263 4.78 -4.55 13.39
CA HIS A 263 3.47 -4.87 12.81
C HIS A 263 2.34 -4.39 13.74
#